data_AF-A0A3M6UWM1-F1
#
_entry.id   AF-A0A3M6UWM1-F1
#
_cell.length_a   1.000
_cell.length_b   1.000
_cell.length_c   1.000
_cell.angle_alpha   90.00
_cell.angle_beta   90.00
_cell.angle_gamma   90.00
#
_symmetry.space_group_name_H-M   'P 1'
#
loop_
_entity.id
_entity.type
_entity.pdbx_description
1 polymer ?
#
loop_
_entity_poly.entity_id
_entity_poly.type
_entity_poly.pdbx_seq_one_letter_code
_entity_poly.pdbx_strand_id
1 'polypeptide(L)'
;MNSSSNFSTTPLINCPITFLGIFPGENVKMAPTIAVAVLNFISSFIATTANFLVMWAIKRTPSLHTPSAVFLFTLALSDFVVGIYVQPLCAAHLLAALTHNLSLFCTTGAMLYPFVGDMEERTNNLTFPTNFSTFTETNNCLVDFDGSASMENLPVSMLHNVVNILSIPVATTANFFVLWAIKERPSLHTPSSVFLFILALSDFAIGVFVQPLVVIRSFGAAAHNYRLSCISKVLIFAVGTALASLSFACITEISFDRYLALVLHLRYNSIITVRRVIKYKIIASVAIFPISIYFWFSKEEWFKRTVLTVAITLAAICVTLIPISYYKIFMILRRHKRQIRNQNNVVTCTQGFSDTDISKYRKSVIAILYVLGAVALSYIPFGVCTWMQIVFQAKINQLVTSSAGLLILLNSSINPLVYCWRMTEIRRFVVMKLRSILGVDRGRQVRSVGMITR
;
A
#
# COMPACT_ATOMS: atom_id res chain seq x y z
N MET A 1 -39.71 -0.51 -55.19
CA MET A 1 -38.32 -0.01 -55.33
C MET A 1 -38.16 1.07 -54.27
N ASN A 2 -37.64 0.73 -53.08
CA ASN A 2 -36.20 0.78 -52.71
C ASN A 2 -35.57 2.13 -53.08
N SER A 3 -34.88 2.87 -52.20
CA SER A 3 -34.37 2.55 -50.86
C SER A 3 -33.71 3.77 -50.20
N SER A 4 -33.64 3.69 -48.87
CA SER A 4 -32.51 4.04 -48.00
C SER A 4 -32.08 5.50 -47.81
N SER A 5 -32.61 6.05 -46.71
CA SER A 5 -31.90 6.87 -45.71
C SER A 5 -30.47 6.41 -45.44
N ASN A 6 -29.49 7.29 -45.63
CA ASN A 6 -28.09 7.03 -45.26
C ASN A 6 -27.91 7.06 -43.74
N PHE A 7 -27.57 5.87 -43.24
CA PHE A 7 -26.94 5.48 -41.99
C PHE A 7 -26.31 6.61 -41.14
N SER A 8 -26.87 6.77 -39.94
CA SER A 8 -26.19 7.29 -38.76
C SER A 8 -25.06 6.34 -38.34
N THR A 9 -23.82 6.84 -38.32
CA THR A 9 -22.65 6.13 -37.80
C THR A 9 -22.69 6.09 -36.27
N THR A 10 -23.19 5.00 -35.71
CA THR A 10 -23.09 4.69 -34.26
C THR A 10 -21.66 4.22 -33.91
N PRO A 11 -21.01 4.73 -32.85
CA PRO A 11 -19.65 4.31 -32.50
C PRO A 11 -19.63 2.92 -31.86
N LEU A 12 -18.76 2.03 -32.36
CA LEU A 12 -18.48 0.70 -31.80
C LEU A 12 -17.57 0.77 -30.55
N ILE A 13 -17.79 -0.13 -29.59
CA ILE A 13 -16.96 -0.29 -28.39
C ILE A 13 -16.11 -1.57 -28.52
N ASN A 14 -14.78 -1.45 -28.44
CA ASN A 14 -13.86 -2.59 -28.39
C ASN A 14 -13.46 -2.88 -26.93
N CYS A 15 -13.99 -3.95 -26.33
CA CYS A 15 -13.43 -4.51 -25.09
C CYS A 15 -12.35 -5.55 -25.43
N PRO A 16 -11.22 -5.59 -24.68
CA PRO A 16 -10.22 -6.63 -24.89
C PRO A 16 -10.84 -7.99 -24.57
N ILE A 17 -10.94 -8.84 -25.58
CA ILE A 17 -11.37 -10.24 -25.44
C ILE A 17 -10.34 -10.92 -24.55
N THR A 18 -10.79 -11.64 -23.52
CA THR A 18 -9.90 -12.49 -22.72
C THR A 18 -10.28 -13.96 -22.86
N PHE A 19 -9.24 -14.78 -23.00
CA PHE A 19 -9.03 -16.25 -22.86
C PHE A 19 -10.20 -17.24 -22.99
N LEU A 20 -11.41 -16.92 -22.55
CA LEU A 20 -12.53 -17.87 -22.46
C LEU A 20 -13.56 -17.74 -23.58
N GLY A 21 -13.48 -16.70 -24.43
CA GLY A 21 -14.46 -16.49 -25.51
C GLY A 21 -15.90 -16.33 -25.01
N ILE A 22 -16.07 -15.94 -23.73
CA ILE A 22 -17.37 -15.77 -23.08
C ILE A 22 -17.78 -14.31 -23.25
N PHE A 23 -18.94 -14.05 -23.86
CA PHE A 23 -19.48 -12.71 -24.05
C PHE A 23 -20.73 -12.50 -23.18
N PRO A 24 -20.86 -11.34 -22.51
CA PRO A 24 -22.10 -11.01 -21.80
C PRO A 24 -23.24 -10.90 -22.82
N GLY A 25 -24.19 -11.84 -22.76
CA GLY A 25 -25.39 -11.86 -23.63
C GLY A 25 -25.42 -12.95 -24.69
N GLU A 26 -24.30 -13.58 -25.05
CA GLU A 26 -24.29 -14.73 -25.97
C GLU A 26 -24.07 -16.04 -25.22
N ASN A 27 -25.06 -16.95 -25.26
CA ASN A 27 -24.95 -18.39 -24.96
C ASN A 27 -24.01 -18.78 -23.79
N VAL A 28 -23.91 -17.95 -22.75
CA VAL A 28 -23.12 -18.27 -21.55
C VAL A 28 -23.87 -19.37 -20.81
N LYS A 29 -23.40 -20.61 -20.95
CA LYS A 29 -23.97 -21.75 -20.23
C LYS A 29 -23.84 -21.48 -18.72
N MET A 30 -24.94 -21.15 -18.07
CA MET A 30 -24.96 -20.65 -16.70
C MET A 30 -24.30 -21.61 -15.70
N ALA A 31 -24.65 -22.90 -15.78
CA ALA A 31 -24.12 -23.94 -14.89
C ALA A 31 -22.57 -24.12 -14.98
N PRO A 32 -21.97 -24.34 -16.16
CA PRO A 32 -20.51 -24.48 -16.25
C PRO A 32 -19.76 -23.19 -15.93
N THR A 33 -20.29 -22.00 -16.26
CA THR A 33 -19.61 -20.74 -15.91
C THR A 33 -19.60 -20.49 -14.41
N ILE A 34 -20.70 -20.79 -13.72
CA ILE A 34 -20.76 -20.76 -12.24
C ILE A 34 -19.78 -21.80 -11.67
N ALA A 35 -19.75 -23.02 -12.21
CA ALA A 35 -18.81 -24.04 -11.76
C ALA A 35 -17.35 -23.60 -11.92
N VAL A 36 -16.98 -22.99 -13.05
CA VAL A 36 -15.62 -22.47 -13.28
C VAL A 36 -15.31 -21.29 -12.35
N ALA A 37 -16.26 -20.39 -12.09
CA ALA A 37 -16.06 -19.29 -11.14
C ALA A 37 -15.85 -19.80 -9.71
N VAL A 38 -16.64 -20.79 -9.27
CA VAL A 38 -16.50 -21.45 -7.96
C VAL A 38 -15.18 -22.21 -7.87
N LEU A 39 -14.79 -22.94 -8.91
CA LEU A 39 -13.50 -23.64 -8.97
C LEU A 39 -12.32 -22.67 -8.92
N ASN A 40 -12.40 -21.51 -9.59
CA ASN A 40 -11.37 -20.47 -9.49
C ASN A 40 -11.28 -19.86 -8.09
N PHE A 41 -12.41 -19.71 -7.39
CA PHE A 41 -12.42 -19.24 -6.00
C PHE A 41 -11.81 -20.26 -5.04
N ILE A 42 -12.17 -21.54 -5.19
CA ILE A 42 -11.60 -22.64 -4.40
C ILE A 42 -10.10 -22.77 -4.69
N SER A 43 -9.72 -22.74 -5.97
CA SER A 43 -8.32 -22.79 -6.39
C SER A 43 -7.54 -21.58 -5.87
N SER A 44 -8.14 -20.38 -5.83
CA SER A 44 -7.50 -19.17 -5.26
C SER A 44 -7.12 -19.39 -3.81
N PHE A 45 -8.03 -19.94 -3.02
CA PHE A 45 -7.76 -20.24 -1.63
C PHE A 45 -6.67 -21.29 -1.46
N ILE A 46 -6.73 -22.39 -2.24
CA ILE A 46 -5.74 -23.47 -2.18
C ILE A 46 -4.37 -22.99 -2.65
N ALA A 47 -4.29 -22.32 -3.81
CA ALA A 47 -3.04 -21.79 -4.37
C ALA A 47 -2.40 -20.76 -3.42
N THR A 48 -3.20 -19.90 -2.79
CA THR A 48 -2.68 -18.93 -1.81
C THR A 48 -2.16 -19.63 -0.55
N THR A 49 -2.96 -20.53 0.03
CA THR A 49 -2.62 -21.16 1.32
C THR A 49 -1.51 -22.20 1.20
N ALA A 50 -1.58 -23.10 0.21
CA ALA A 50 -0.58 -24.13 -0.01
C ALA A 50 0.77 -23.53 -0.39
N ASN A 51 0.81 -22.58 -1.32
CA ASN A 51 2.08 -21.99 -1.72
C ASN A 51 2.67 -21.06 -0.66
N PHE A 52 1.84 -20.39 0.14
CA PHE A 52 2.31 -19.70 1.34
C PHE A 52 2.97 -20.67 2.33
N LEU A 53 2.36 -21.84 2.56
CA LEU A 53 2.92 -22.87 3.45
C LEU A 53 4.24 -23.42 2.90
N VAL A 54 4.37 -23.61 1.59
CA VAL A 54 5.62 -24.03 0.93
C VAL A 54 6.70 -22.97 1.10
N MET A 55 6.40 -21.70 0.77
CA MET A 55 7.33 -20.58 0.99
C MET A 55 7.74 -20.46 2.46
N TRP A 56 6.80 -20.66 3.37
CA TRP A 56 7.04 -20.62 4.82
C TRP A 56 7.91 -21.79 5.30
N ALA A 57 7.65 -23.00 4.81
CA ALA A 57 8.41 -24.20 5.15
C ALA A 57 9.86 -24.11 4.65
N ILE A 58 10.08 -23.69 3.40
CA ILE A 58 11.42 -23.46 2.83
C ILE A 58 12.17 -22.42 3.66
N LYS A 59 11.51 -21.32 4.01
CA LYS A 59 12.11 -20.23 4.78
C LYS A 59 12.40 -20.58 6.25
N ARG A 60 11.69 -21.56 6.81
CA ARG A 60 11.76 -21.93 8.23
C ARG A 60 12.68 -23.13 8.48
N THR A 61 12.93 -23.95 7.47
CA THR A 61 13.69 -25.19 7.59
C THR A 61 15.07 -25.02 6.94
N PRO A 62 16.15 -24.84 7.71
CA PRO A 62 17.48 -24.54 7.17
C PRO A 62 18.05 -25.63 6.27
N SER A 63 17.66 -26.89 6.47
CA SER A 63 18.06 -28.02 5.62
C SER A 63 17.47 -27.95 4.20
N LEU A 64 16.46 -27.10 3.97
CA LEU A 64 15.88 -26.85 2.66
C LEU A 64 16.54 -25.67 1.92
N HIS A 65 17.60 -25.03 2.45
CA HIS A 65 18.28 -23.93 1.75
C HIS A 65 19.30 -24.43 0.71
N THR A 66 18.80 -25.19 -0.27
CA THR A 66 19.59 -25.66 -1.42
C THR A 66 19.27 -24.84 -2.67
N PRO A 67 20.16 -24.82 -3.69
CA PRO A 67 19.87 -24.13 -4.96
C PRO A 67 18.56 -24.59 -5.61
N SER A 68 18.21 -25.87 -5.49
CA SER A 68 16.94 -26.44 -5.98
C SER A 68 15.71 -25.89 -5.25
N ALA A 69 15.84 -25.53 -3.98
CA ALA A 69 14.75 -24.95 -3.21
C ALA A 69 14.49 -23.46 -3.54
N VAL A 70 15.45 -22.78 -4.17
CA VAL A 70 15.21 -21.45 -4.74
C VAL A 70 14.19 -21.54 -5.86
N PHE A 71 14.30 -22.55 -6.73
CA PHE A 71 13.31 -22.80 -7.79
C PHE A 71 11.93 -23.14 -7.23
N LEU A 72 11.86 -23.98 -6.18
CA LEU A 72 10.61 -24.28 -5.49
C LEU A 72 10.00 -23.05 -4.81
N PHE A 73 10.83 -22.17 -4.25
CA PHE A 73 10.38 -20.91 -3.66
C PHE A 73 9.85 -19.94 -4.72
N THR A 74 10.51 -19.83 -5.87
CA THR A 74 10.04 -18.96 -6.97
C THR A 74 8.77 -19.51 -7.61
N LEU A 75 8.64 -20.83 -7.72
CA LEU A 75 7.41 -21.47 -8.19
C LEU A 75 6.25 -21.21 -7.22
N ALA A 76 6.47 -21.45 -5.93
CA ALA A 76 5.47 -21.16 -4.91
C ALA A 76 5.12 -19.66 -4.82
N LEU A 77 6.09 -18.76 -5.01
CA LEU A 77 5.83 -17.32 -5.05
C LEU A 77 4.98 -16.93 -6.27
N SER A 78 5.26 -17.49 -7.45
CA SER A 78 4.45 -17.29 -8.65
C SER A 78 3.01 -17.76 -8.43
N ASP A 79 2.83 -18.98 -7.94
CA ASP A 79 1.50 -19.57 -7.75
C ASP A 79 0.73 -18.91 -6.59
N PHE A 80 1.44 -18.39 -5.59
CA PHE A 80 0.87 -17.54 -4.55
C PHE A 80 0.32 -16.23 -5.12
N VAL A 81 1.05 -15.59 -6.05
CA VAL A 81 0.60 -14.37 -6.73
C VAL A 81 -0.61 -14.67 -7.64
N VAL A 82 -0.60 -15.80 -8.35
CA VAL A 82 -1.76 -16.26 -9.13
C VAL A 82 -2.97 -16.49 -8.24
N GLY A 83 -2.78 -17.11 -7.07
CA GLY A 83 -3.84 -17.38 -6.10
C GLY A 83 -4.44 -16.11 -5.49
N ILE A 84 -3.64 -15.11 -5.13
CA ILE A 84 -4.12 -13.90 -4.47
C ILE A 84 -4.67 -12.85 -5.44
N TYR A 85 -4.21 -12.84 -6.70
CA TYR A 85 -4.50 -11.77 -7.64
C TYR A 85 -5.23 -12.25 -8.90
N VAL A 86 -4.66 -13.21 -9.63
CA VAL A 86 -5.17 -13.62 -10.95
C VAL A 86 -6.48 -14.41 -10.84
N GLN A 87 -6.57 -15.37 -9.93
CA GLN A 87 -7.75 -16.24 -9.80
C GLN A 87 -9.01 -15.50 -9.28
N PRO A 88 -8.93 -14.58 -8.30
CA PRO A 88 -10.05 -13.73 -7.93
C PRO A 88 -10.52 -12.80 -9.06
N LEU A 89 -9.58 -12.25 -9.84
CA LEU A 89 -9.90 -11.43 -11.01
C LEU A 89 -10.61 -12.24 -12.10
N CYS A 90 -10.18 -13.49 -12.35
CA CYS A 90 -10.86 -14.42 -13.25
C CYS A 90 -12.29 -14.74 -12.78
N ALA A 91 -12.49 -15.02 -11.49
CA ALA A 91 -13.82 -15.27 -10.94
C ALA A 91 -14.73 -14.04 -11.07
N ALA A 92 -14.21 -12.84 -10.79
CA ALA A 92 -14.93 -11.59 -10.95
C ALA A 92 -15.30 -11.32 -12.42
N HIS A 93 -14.40 -11.66 -13.37
CA HIS A 93 -14.66 -11.54 -14.81
C HIS A 93 -15.80 -12.46 -15.27
N LEU A 94 -15.81 -13.71 -14.80
CA LEU A 94 -16.87 -14.68 -15.12
C LEU A 94 -18.23 -14.30 -14.52
N LEU A 95 -18.23 -13.81 -13.27
CA LEU A 95 -19.44 -13.29 -12.63
C LEU A 95 -19.97 -12.04 -13.34
N ALA A 96 -19.08 -11.18 -13.83
CA ALA A 96 -19.46 -10.02 -14.63
C ALA A 96 -20.12 -10.43 -15.96
N ALA A 97 -19.62 -11.48 -16.60
CA ALA A 97 -20.23 -12.04 -17.80
C ALA A 97 -21.65 -12.59 -17.53
N LEU A 98 -21.83 -13.30 -16.40
CA LEU A 98 -23.12 -13.88 -15.98
C LEU A 98 -24.16 -12.84 -15.55
N THR A 99 -23.70 -11.74 -14.94
CA THR A 99 -24.56 -10.66 -14.47
C THR A 99 -24.83 -9.60 -15.55
N HIS A 100 -24.33 -9.82 -16.77
CA HIS A 100 -24.35 -8.85 -17.87
C HIS A 100 -23.78 -7.48 -17.47
N ASN A 101 -22.87 -7.45 -16.49
CA ASN A 101 -22.23 -6.23 -16.05
C ASN A 101 -21.02 -5.93 -16.94
N LEU A 102 -21.30 -5.26 -18.06
CA LEU A 102 -20.32 -4.95 -19.10
C LEU A 102 -19.12 -4.13 -18.55
N SER A 103 -19.36 -3.29 -17.53
CA SER A 103 -18.32 -2.45 -16.90
C SER A 103 -17.32 -3.29 -16.13
N LEU A 104 -17.84 -4.18 -15.27
CA LEU A 104 -17.03 -5.10 -14.50
C LEU A 104 -16.32 -6.10 -15.43
N PHE A 105 -16.98 -6.54 -16.50
CA PHE A 105 -16.45 -7.48 -17.48
C PHE A 105 -15.24 -6.91 -18.22
N CYS A 106 -15.37 -5.71 -18.81
CA CYS A 106 -14.26 -5.11 -19.56
C CYS A 106 -13.10 -4.67 -18.66
N THR A 107 -13.39 -4.26 -17.41
CA THR A 107 -12.35 -3.86 -16.44
C THR A 107 -11.53 -5.04 -15.96
N THR A 108 -12.19 -6.13 -15.57
CA THR A 108 -11.51 -7.36 -15.13
C THR A 108 -10.74 -8.01 -16.27
N GLY A 109 -11.25 -7.97 -17.51
CA GLY A 109 -10.54 -8.43 -18.70
C GLY A 109 -9.27 -7.62 -18.97
N ALA A 110 -9.32 -6.29 -18.86
CA ALA A 110 -8.14 -5.43 -18.99
C ALA A 110 -7.07 -5.69 -17.91
N MET A 111 -7.48 -6.04 -16.68
CA MET A 111 -6.58 -6.38 -15.59
C MET A 111 -5.94 -7.77 -15.74
N LEU A 112 -6.65 -8.72 -16.37
CA LEU A 112 -6.15 -10.07 -16.66
C LEU A 112 -5.23 -10.14 -17.87
N TYR A 113 -5.41 -9.24 -18.85
CA TYR A 113 -4.67 -9.23 -20.11
C TYR A 113 -3.14 -9.40 -19.98
N PRO A 114 -2.43 -8.69 -19.07
CA PRO A 114 -0.98 -8.84 -18.93
C PRO A 114 -0.52 -10.21 -18.42
N PHE A 115 -1.41 -10.98 -17.80
CA PHE A 115 -1.10 -12.25 -17.16
C PHE A 115 -1.47 -13.46 -18.02
N VAL A 116 -2.34 -13.27 -19.02
CA VAL A 116 -2.96 -14.37 -19.76
C VAL A 116 -2.53 -14.42 -21.24
N GLY A 117 -1.94 -13.33 -21.78
CA GLY A 117 -1.42 -13.30 -23.15
C GLY A 117 -2.52 -13.22 -24.22
N ASP A 118 -2.10 -12.97 -25.47
CA ASP A 118 -2.98 -12.72 -26.62
C ASP A 118 -3.53 -14.03 -27.23
N MET A 119 -4.76 -13.99 -27.76
CA MET A 119 -5.30 -14.97 -28.71
C MET A 119 -5.92 -14.19 -29.87
N GLU A 120 -5.11 -13.95 -30.89
CA GLU A 120 -5.50 -13.31 -32.15
C GLU A 120 -6.28 -14.30 -33.02
N GLU A 121 -7.55 -14.62 -32.70
CA GLU A 121 -8.42 -15.32 -33.66
C GLU A 121 -9.92 -15.29 -33.30
N ARG A 122 -10.58 -14.12 -33.41
CA ARG A 122 -12.02 -13.93 -33.73
C ARG A 122 -12.47 -12.47 -33.49
N THR A 123 -11.96 -11.54 -34.28
CA THR A 123 -12.32 -10.11 -34.17
C THR A 123 -13.33 -9.64 -35.22
N ASN A 124 -13.80 -10.48 -36.14
CA ASN A 124 -14.40 -9.95 -37.37
C ASN A 124 -15.93 -9.97 -37.49
N ASN A 125 -16.74 -10.51 -36.56
CA ASN A 125 -18.19 -10.68 -36.87
C ASN A 125 -19.19 -10.61 -35.70
N LEU A 126 -18.97 -9.78 -34.68
CA LEU A 126 -20.00 -9.54 -33.65
C LEU A 126 -20.47 -8.09 -33.66
N THR A 127 -21.60 -7.86 -34.32
CA THR A 127 -22.32 -6.58 -34.37
C THR A 127 -23.52 -6.62 -33.42
N PHE A 128 -23.64 -5.64 -32.52
CA PHE A 128 -24.80 -5.47 -31.64
C PHE A 128 -25.58 -4.19 -32.00
N PRO A 129 -26.93 -4.23 -32.06
CA PRO A 129 -27.75 -3.04 -32.21
C PRO A 129 -27.82 -2.27 -30.88
N THR A 130 -27.54 -0.97 -30.94
CA THR A 130 -27.50 -0.05 -29.81
C THR A 130 -28.89 0.32 -29.30
N ASN A 131 -29.20 0.00 -28.04
CA ASN A 131 -30.28 0.65 -27.26
C ASN A 131 -29.86 0.85 -25.79
N PHE A 132 -28.60 1.20 -25.55
CA PHE A 132 -28.14 1.63 -24.23
C PHE A 132 -27.12 2.77 -24.40
N SER A 133 -27.57 4.00 -24.12
CA SER A 133 -26.84 5.26 -24.30
C SER A 133 -25.87 5.60 -23.14
N THR A 134 -25.38 4.61 -22.38
CA THR A 134 -24.49 4.87 -21.22
C THR A 134 -23.14 4.17 -21.29
N PHE A 135 -22.71 3.74 -22.48
CA PHE A 135 -21.44 3.03 -22.66
C PHE A 135 -20.47 3.63 -23.69
N THR A 136 -20.65 4.89 -24.07
CA THR A 136 -19.59 5.74 -24.69
C THR A 136 -18.45 6.10 -23.70
N GLU A 137 -18.45 5.49 -22.51
CA GLU A 137 -17.52 5.68 -21.41
C GLU A 137 -16.32 4.70 -21.40
N THR A 138 -16.09 3.89 -22.44
CA THR A 138 -14.72 3.35 -22.69
C THR A 138 -13.73 4.44 -23.09
N ASN A 139 -14.23 5.65 -23.31
CA ASN A 139 -13.47 6.88 -23.26
C ASN A 139 -13.24 7.42 -21.83
N ASN A 140 -13.55 6.74 -20.71
CA ASN A 140 -13.34 7.30 -19.35
C ASN A 140 -11.88 7.48 -18.91
N CYS A 141 -10.91 7.05 -19.70
CA CYS A 141 -9.52 7.51 -19.56
C CYS A 141 -9.12 8.57 -20.60
N LEU A 142 -9.94 8.79 -21.62
CA LEU A 142 -9.79 9.82 -22.66
C LEU A 142 -10.66 11.06 -22.40
N VAL A 143 -11.71 10.97 -21.58
CA VAL A 143 -12.76 11.99 -21.33
C VAL A 143 -12.77 12.46 -19.87
N ASP A 144 -11.58 12.45 -19.27
CA ASP A 144 -11.24 13.40 -18.20
C ASP A 144 -9.88 14.02 -18.48
N PHE A 145 -9.55 14.12 -19.78
CA PHE A 145 -8.57 15.04 -20.28
C PHE A 145 -9.29 16.37 -20.55
N ASP A 146 -9.81 16.97 -19.47
CA ASP A 146 -10.21 18.37 -19.48
C ASP A 146 -8.91 19.18 -19.59
N GLY A 147 -8.33 19.25 -20.80
CA GLY A 147 -7.29 20.19 -21.21
C GLY A 147 -6.04 20.36 -20.33
N SER A 148 -5.72 19.44 -19.41
CA SER A 148 -4.73 19.70 -18.34
C SER A 148 -3.32 19.13 -18.61
N ALA A 149 -3.10 18.46 -19.74
CA ALA A 149 -1.83 18.59 -20.45
C ALA A 149 -1.93 19.71 -21.49
N SER A 150 -2.44 20.88 -21.09
CA SER A 150 -1.94 22.12 -21.67
C SER A 150 -0.43 22.18 -21.36
N MET A 151 0.36 22.68 -22.32
CA MET A 151 1.81 22.89 -22.17
C MET A 151 2.20 23.69 -20.91
N GLU A 152 1.25 24.34 -20.22
CA GLU A 152 1.44 25.11 -18.98
C GLU A 152 1.85 24.28 -17.75
N ASN A 153 1.37 23.05 -17.59
CA ASN A 153 1.62 22.25 -16.36
C ASN A 153 2.76 21.23 -16.51
N LEU A 154 3.39 21.19 -17.68
CA LEU A 154 4.51 20.30 -17.99
C LEU A 154 5.67 20.39 -16.98
N PRO A 155 6.17 21.58 -16.55
CA PRO A 155 7.31 21.65 -15.64
C PRO A 155 7.02 21.05 -14.26
N VAL A 156 5.80 21.23 -13.73
CA VAL A 156 5.42 20.69 -12.41
C VAL A 156 5.22 19.17 -12.49
N SER A 157 4.64 18.67 -13.57
CA SER A 157 4.53 17.23 -13.81
C SER A 157 5.91 16.56 -13.93
N MET A 158 6.85 17.20 -14.63
CA MET A 158 8.24 16.73 -14.72
C MET A 158 8.93 16.73 -13.36
N LEU A 159 8.72 17.79 -12.55
CA LEU A 159 9.23 17.84 -11.18
C LEU A 159 8.68 16.69 -10.33
N HIS A 160 7.37 16.41 -10.40
CA HIS A 160 6.78 15.26 -9.69
C HIS A 160 7.42 13.93 -10.11
N ASN A 161 7.69 13.73 -11.40
CA ASN A 161 8.34 12.51 -11.88
C ASN A 161 9.78 12.40 -11.37
N VAL A 162 10.56 13.48 -11.43
CA VAL A 162 11.93 13.52 -10.88
C VAL A 162 11.93 13.17 -9.40
N VAL A 163 11.03 13.78 -8.62
CA VAL A 163 10.91 13.50 -7.18
C VAL A 163 10.54 12.04 -6.94
N ASN A 164 9.58 11.47 -7.70
CA ASN A 164 9.22 10.06 -7.59
C ASN A 164 10.42 9.15 -7.91
N ILE A 165 11.10 9.38 -9.04
CA ILE A 165 12.28 8.61 -9.48
C ILE A 165 13.37 8.60 -8.41
N LEU A 166 13.67 9.75 -7.80
CA LEU A 166 14.65 9.86 -6.73
C LEU A 166 14.18 9.18 -5.42
N SER A 167 12.88 9.15 -5.17
CA SER A 167 12.30 8.57 -3.96
C SER A 167 12.14 7.03 -4.01
N ILE A 168 12.00 6.43 -5.20
CA ILE A 168 11.90 4.97 -5.42
C ILE A 168 13.01 4.20 -4.73
N PRO A 169 14.32 4.46 -4.96
CA PRO A 169 15.37 3.69 -4.33
C PRO A 169 15.34 3.83 -2.80
N VAL A 170 14.97 5.00 -2.28
CA VAL A 170 14.86 5.22 -0.82
C VAL A 170 13.69 4.42 -0.25
N ALA A 171 12.50 4.54 -0.84
CA ALA A 171 11.30 3.83 -0.39
C ALA A 171 11.49 2.31 -0.44
N THR A 172 12.13 1.79 -1.49
CA THR A 172 12.36 0.35 -1.63
C THR A 172 13.45 -0.15 -0.70
N THR A 173 14.66 0.40 -0.78
CA THR A 173 15.82 -0.14 -0.04
C THR A 173 15.68 0.07 1.47
N ALA A 174 15.24 1.24 1.91
CA ALA A 174 15.18 1.54 3.34
C ALA A 174 14.09 0.73 4.04
N ASN A 175 12.92 0.55 3.42
CA ASN A 175 11.88 -0.34 3.94
C ASN A 175 12.29 -1.82 3.87
N PHE A 176 13.01 -2.25 2.82
CA PHE A 176 13.57 -3.60 2.76
C PHE A 176 14.50 -3.89 3.95
N PHE A 177 15.38 -2.95 4.31
CA PHE A 177 16.25 -3.10 5.47
C PHE A 177 15.47 -3.18 6.79
N VAL A 178 14.36 -2.46 6.93
CA VAL A 178 13.47 -2.55 8.10
C VAL A 178 12.82 -3.93 8.17
N LEU A 179 12.27 -4.43 7.06
CA LEU A 179 11.71 -5.79 6.96
C LEU A 179 12.75 -6.85 7.31
N TRP A 180 13.97 -6.69 6.82
CA TRP A 180 15.09 -7.58 7.12
C TRP A 180 15.46 -7.53 8.60
N ALA A 181 15.58 -6.33 9.19
CA ALA A 181 15.90 -6.17 10.60
C ALA A 181 14.89 -6.88 11.50
N ILE A 182 13.59 -6.71 11.24
CA ILE A 182 12.51 -7.35 12.01
C ILE A 182 12.57 -8.86 11.86
N LYS A 183 12.81 -9.37 10.65
CA LYS A 183 12.90 -10.81 10.39
C LYS A 183 14.11 -11.46 11.09
N GLU A 184 15.26 -10.78 11.13
CA GLU A 184 16.51 -11.36 11.63
C GLU A 184 16.67 -11.20 13.14
N ARG A 185 16.06 -10.19 13.77
CA ARG A 185 16.26 -9.87 15.20
C ARG A 185 15.08 -10.33 16.05
N PRO A 186 15.22 -11.39 16.87
CA PRO A 186 14.16 -11.84 17.78
C PRO A 186 13.77 -10.78 18.81
N SER A 187 14.67 -9.87 19.18
CA SER A 187 14.38 -8.73 20.06
C SER A 187 13.31 -7.79 19.49
N LEU A 188 13.09 -7.82 18.17
CA LEU A 188 12.04 -7.07 17.50
C LEU A 188 10.75 -7.87 17.34
N HIS A 189 10.60 -9.09 17.85
CA HIS A 189 9.36 -9.87 17.73
C HIS A 189 8.31 -9.47 18.77
N THR A 190 7.83 -8.24 18.69
CA THR A 190 6.80 -7.67 19.59
C THR A 190 5.50 -7.39 18.82
N PRO A 191 4.34 -7.24 19.50
CA PRO A 191 3.07 -6.91 18.84
C PRO A 191 3.17 -5.64 17.98
N SER A 192 3.87 -4.61 18.46
CA SER A 192 4.07 -3.34 17.75
C SER A 192 4.90 -3.50 16.48
N SER A 193 5.83 -4.46 16.48
CA SER A 193 6.64 -4.76 15.32
C SER A 193 5.86 -5.43 14.19
N VAL A 194 4.68 -6.01 14.47
CA VAL A 194 3.77 -6.49 13.43
C VAL A 194 3.22 -5.31 12.64
N PHE A 195 2.77 -4.24 13.32
CA PHE A 195 2.34 -3.01 12.65
C PHE A 195 3.48 -2.37 11.87
N LEU A 196 4.68 -2.32 12.46
CA LEU A 196 5.88 -1.79 11.78
C LEU A 196 6.26 -2.62 10.54
N PHE A 197 6.15 -3.95 10.62
CA PHE A 197 6.42 -4.84 9.49
C PHE A 197 5.43 -4.60 8.35
N ILE A 198 4.14 -4.48 8.65
CA ILE A 198 3.12 -4.24 7.63
C ILE A 198 3.29 -2.86 7.01
N LEU A 199 3.61 -1.85 7.82
CA LEU A 199 3.91 -0.50 7.37
C LEU A 199 5.13 -0.48 6.41
N ALA A 200 6.22 -1.14 6.79
CA ALA A 200 7.39 -1.26 5.92
C ALA A 200 7.07 -2.08 4.64
N LEU A 201 6.19 -3.08 4.73
CA LEU A 201 5.78 -3.89 3.58
C LEU A 201 4.93 -3.07 2.59
N SER A 202 3.97 -2.27 3.08
CA SER A 202 3.15 -1.41 2.22
C SER A 202 3.98 -0.30 1.59
N ASP A 203 4.88 0.33 2.34
CA ASP A 203 5.76 1.38 1.82
C ASP A 203 6.79 0.82 0.82
N PHE A 204 7.31 -0.40 1.05
CA PHE A 204 8.12 -1.12 0.07
C PHE A 204 7.34 -1.37 -1.23
N ALA A 205 6.09 -1.87 -1.12
CA ALA A 205 5.24 -2.11 -2.28
C ALA A 205 4.89 -0.81 -3.04
N ILE A 206 4.71 0.31 -2.33
CA ILE A 206 4.54 1.63 -2.95
C ILE A 206 5.77 2.00 -3.78
N GLY A 207 6.98 1.80 -3.23
CA GLY A 207 8.23 2.08 -3.95
C GLY A 207 8.46 1.17 -5.16
N VAL A 208 8.10 -0.12 -5.07
CA VAL A 208 8.32 -1.10 -6.16
C VAL A 208 7.27 -1.00 -7.26
N PHE A 209 6.00 -0.75 -6.91
CA PHE A 209 4.89 -0.83 -7.86
C PHE A 209 4.25 0.54 -8.14
N VAL A 210 3.83 1.26 -7.09
CA VAL A 210 2.99 2.45 -7.25
C VAL A 210 3.78 3.64 -7.83
N GLN A 211 4.96 3.93 -7.29
CA GLN A 211 5.79 5.04 -7.77
C GLN A 211 6.24 4.85 -9.23
N PRO A 212 6.70 3.66 -9.68
CA PRO A 212 6.94 3.42 -11.11
C PRO A 212 5.69 3.59 -11.97
N LEU A 213 4.53 3.12 -11.53
CA LEU A 213 3.28 3.32 -12.28
C LEU A 213 2.94 4.80 -12.43
N VAL A 214 3.21 5.65 -11.44
CA VAL A 214 3.04 7.11 -11.54
C VAL A 214 3.92 7.69 -12.66
N VAL A 215 5.16 7.25 -12.74
CA VAL A 215 6.11 7.67 -13.78
C VAL A 215 5.66 7.16 -15.15
N ILE A 216 5.29 5.88 -15.27
CA ILE A 216 4.76 5.27 -16.49
C ILE A 216 3.50 5.99 -16.97
N ARG A 217 2.60 6.38 -16.06
CA ARG A 217 1.41 7.16 -16.39
C ARG A 217 1.77 8.48 -17.05
N SER A 218 2.71 9.22 -16.46
CA SER A 218 3.16 10.51 -16.98
C SER A 218 3.84 10.39 -18.34
N PHE A 219 4.73 9.40 -18.51
CA PHE A 219 5.38 9.14 -19.80
C PHE A 219 4.39 8.64 -20.86
N GLY A 220 3.47 7.75 -20.50
CA GLY A 220 2.42 7.28 -21.38
C GLY A 220 1.54 8.44 -21.88
N ALA A 221 1.21 9.39 -21.01
CA ALA A 221 0.50 10.61 -21.40
C ALA A 221 1.33 11.49 -22.34
N ALA A 222 2.62 11.69 -22.06
CA ALA A 222 3.52 12.50 -22.88
C ALA A 222 3.80 11.87 -24.26
N ALA A 223 3.83 10.54 -24.34
CA ALA A 223 4.04 9.78 -25.57
C ALA A 223 2.74 9.50 -26.34
N HIS A 224 1.62 10.13 -25.97
CA HIS A 224 0.29 9.89 -26.54
C HIS A 224 -0.18 8.41 -26.48
N ASN A 225 0.42 7.60 -25.60
CA ASN A 225 -0.01 6.24 -25.32
C ASN A 225 -1.04 6.25 -24.17
N TYR A 226 -2.25 6.66 -24.52
CA TYR A 226 -3.35 6.84 -23.58
C TYR A 226 -3.77 5.53 -22.90
N ARG A 227 -3.61 4.38 -23.57
CA ARG A 227 -3.89 3.06 -23.00
C ARG A 227 -2.97 2.76 -21.82
N LEU A 228 -1.67 3.00 -21.98
CA LEU A 228 -0.68 2.81 -20.91
C LEU A 228 -0.92 3.77 -19.73
N SER A 229 -1.26 5.02 -20.02
CA SER A 229 -1.61 6.02 -19.01
C SER A 229 -2.87 5.62 -18.22
N CYS A 230 -3.90 5.14 -18.91
CA CYS A 230 -5.15 4.68 -18.32
C CYS A 230 -4.96 3.51 -17.35
N ILE A 231 -4.31 2.45 -17.81
CA ILE A 231 -4.06 1.25 -17.00
C ILE A 231 -3.25 1.63 -15.76
N SER A 232 -2.22 2.47 -15.93
CA SER A 232 -1.42 2.96 -14.82
C SER A 232 -2.26 3.77 -13.82
N LYS A 233 -3.12 4.69 -14.29
CA LYS A 233 -4.03 5.48 -13.43
C LYS A 233 -4.93 4.59 -12.59
N VAL A 234 -5.54 3.58 -13.21
CA VAL A 234 -6.40 2.59 -12.55
C VAL A 234 -5.66 1.85 -11.44
N LEU A 235 -4.48 1.32 -11.75
CA LEU A 235 -3.67 0.57 -10.79
C LEU A 235 -3.19 1.46 -9.63
N ILE A 236 -2.78 2.70 -9.91
CA ILE A 236 -2.35 3.67 -8.89
C ILE A 236 -3.49 3.95 -7.91
N PHE A 237 -4.70 4.23 -8.39
CA PHE A 237 -5.82 4.53 -7.49
C PHE A 237 -6.28 3.30 -6.72
N ALA A 238 -6.49 2.16 -7.39
CA ALA A 238 -6.96 0.95 -6.73
C ALA A 238 -5.96 0.41 -5.70
N VAL A 239 -4.71 0.18 -6.13
CA VAL A 239 -3.67 -0.46 -5.30
C VAL A 239 -2.96 0.56 -4.44
N GLY A 240 -2.64 1.74 -4.98
CA GLY A 240 -1.94 2.79 -4.24
C GLY A 240 -2.76 3.34 -3.08
N THR A 241 -4.08 3.57 -3.25
CA THR A 241 -4.93 3.98 -2.13
C THR A 241 -5.03 2.86 -1.08
N ALA A 242 -5.16 1.60 -1.47
CA ALA A 242 -5.19 0.47 -0.53
C ALA A 242 -3.90 0.40 0.32
N LEU A 243 -2.73 0.48 -0.32
CA LEU A 243 -1.44 0.47 0.35
C LEU A 243 -1.23 1.70 1.24
N ALA A 244 -1.62 2.89 0.77
CA ALA A 244 -1.53 4.12 1.54
C ALA A 244 -2.46 4.10 2.77
N SER A 245 -3.68 3.57 2.62
CA SER A 245 -4.62 3.35 3.73
C SER A 245 -4.07 2.34 4.73
N LEU A 246 -3.41 1.27 4.26
CA LEU A 246 -2.76 0.30 5.13
C LEU A 246 -1.60 0.94 5.92
N SER A 247 -0.76 1.74 5.26
CA SER A 247 0.32 2.50 5.93
C SER A 247 -0.25 3.47 6.97
N PHE A 248 -1.26 4.26 6.61
CA PHE A 248 -1.92 5.19 7.53
C PHE A 248 -2.54 4.48 8.74
N ALA A 249 -3.25 3.38 8.51
CA ALA A 249 -3.84 2.57 9.57
C ALA A 249 -2.76 2.00 10.50
N CYS A 250 -1.63 1.51 9.98
CA CYS A 250 -0.52 1.03 10.80
C CYS A 250 0.10 2.14 11.67
N ILE A 251 0.30 3.35 11.14
CA ILE A 251 0.83 4.48 11.92
C ILE A 251 -0.11 4.83 13.09
N THR A 252 -1.40 4.86 12.78
CA THR A 252 -2.50 5.02 13.74
C THR A 252 -2.49 3.91 14.80
N GLU A 253 -2.39 2.65 14.38
CA GLU A 253 -2.41 1.49 15.27
C GLU A 253 -1.15 1.40 16.13
N ILE A 254 0.02 1.78 15.62
CA ILE A 254 1.25 1.91 16.42
C ILE A 254 1.00 2.91 17.56
N SER A 255 0.36 4.03 17.23
CA SER A 255 0.06 5.08 18.19
C SER A 255 -0.95 4.62 19.25
N PHE A 256 -2.01 3.95 18.82
CA PHE A 256 -3.02 3.37 19.69
C PHE A 256 -2.46 2.23 20.56
N ASP A 257 -1.60 1.39 20.00
CA ASP A 257 -0.89 0.33 20.72
C ASP A 257 0.01 0.89 21.82
N ARG A 258 0.73 2.00 21.55
CA ARG A 258 1.46 2.73 22.58
C ARG A 258 0.52 3.22 23.67
N TYR A 259 -0.65 3.77 23.31
CA TYR A 259 -1.67 4.16 24.28
C TYR A 259 -2.13 2.99 25.16
N LEU A 260 -2.47 1.83 24.58
CA LEU A 260 -2.90 0.65 25.32
C LEU A 260 -1.81 0.14 26.27
N ALA A 261 -0.55 0.09 25.82
CA ALA A 261 0.57 -0.35 26.64
C ALA A 261 0.69 0.47 27.94
N LEU A 262 0.25 1.73 27.92
CA LEU A 262 0.31 2.62 29.06
C LEU A 262 -0.89 2.49 29.98
N VAL A 263 -2.09 2.41 29.40
CA VAL A 263 -3.32 2.30 30.19
C VAL A 263 -3.40 0.94 30.87
N LEU A 264 -2.99 -0.12 30.17
CA LEU A 264 -3.10 -1.49 30.65
C LEU A 264 -1.87 -1.95 31.45
N HIS A 265 -0.76 -1.21 31.43
CA HIS A 265 0.47 -1.52 32.17
C HIS A 265 0.85 -3.02 32.08
N LEU A 266 0.87 -3.73 33.22
CA LEU A 266 1.24 -5.15 33.32
C LEU A 266 0.26 -6.09 32.59
N ARG A 267 -0.99 -5.67 32.40
CA ARG A 267 -2.01 -6.48 31.69
C ARG A 267 -1.83 -6.43 30.17
N TYR A 268 -1.10 -5.45 29.63
CA TYR A 268 -0.91 -5.30 28.18
C TYR A 268 -0.37 -6.59 27.54
N ASN A 269 0.69 -7.18 28.11
CA ASN A 269 1.32 -8.39 27.57
C ASN A 269 0.42 -9.64 27.62
N SER A 270 -0.58 -9.66 28.51
CA SER A 270 -1.57 -10.73 28.59
C SER A 270 -2.71 -10.57 27.58
N ILE A 271 -3.02 -9.32 27.19
CA ILE A 271 -4.16 -9.00 26.33
C ILE A 271 -3.71 -8.96 24.85
N ILE A 272 -2.67 -8.19 24.58
CA ILE A 272 -2.14 -7.92 23.25
C ILE A 272 -0.97 -8.86 22.98
N THR A 273 -1.22 -9.88 22.16
CA THR A 273 -0.22 -10.88 21.79
C THR A 273 0.06 -10.83 20.29
N VAL A 274 1.29 -11.17 19.89
CA VAL A 274 1.73 -11.16 18.49
C VAL A 274 0.78 -11.96 17.59
N ARG A 275 0.36 -13.15 18.03
CA ARG A 275 -0.54 -14.02 17.25
C ARG A 275 -1.90 -13.37 16.99
N ARG A 276 -2.48 -12.69 17.98
CA ARG A 276 -3.77 -11.99 17.84
C ARG A 276 -3.66 -10.81 16.88
N VAL A 277 -2.59 -10.02 17.00
CA VAL A 277 -2.34 -8.88 16.11
C VAL A 277 -2.12 -9.33 14.67
N ILE A 278 -1.37 -10.40 14.42
CA ILE A 278 -1.19 -10.97 13.07
C ILE A 278 -2.54 -11.36 12.47
N LYS A 279 -3.37 -12.11 13.21
CA LYS A 279 -4.71 -12.53 12.73
C LYS A 279 -5.58 -11.33 12.37
N TYR A 280 -5.68 -10.36 13.28
CA TYR A 280 -6.44 -9.12 13.05
C TYR A 280 -5.95 -8.38 11.80
N LYS A 281 -4.63 -8.23 11.63
CA LYS A 281 -4.07 -7.50 10.49
C LYS A 281 -4.26 -8.22 9.17
N ILE A 282 -4.19 -9.55 9.13
CA ILE A 282 -4.50 -10.29 7.90
C ILE A 282 -5.94 -10.03 7.48
N ILE A 283 -6.90 -10.13 8.41
CA ILE A 283 -8.31 -9.88 8.15
C ILE A 283 -8.53 -8.43 7.67
N ALA A 284 -7.95 -7.46 8.37
CA ALA A 284 -8.06 -6.04 8.02
C ALA A 284 -7.46 -5.76 6.62
N SER A 285 -6.28 -6.30 6.31
CA SER A 285 -5.64 -6.13 5.00
C SER A 285 -6.49 -6.72 3.86
N VAL A 286 -7.05 -7.93 4.05
CA VAL A 286 -7.91 -8.56 3.04
C VAL A 286 -9.16 -7.72 2.74
N ALA A 287 -9.70 -7.01 3.72
CA ALA A 287 -10.85 -6.13 3.53
C ALA A 287 -10.49 -4.79 2.82
N ILE A 288 -9.30 -4.23 3.06
CA ILE A 288 -8.92 -2.91 2.54
C ILE A 288 -8.82 -2.87 1.01
N PHE A 289 -8.27 -3.90 0.37
CA PHE A 289 -8.11 -3.96 -1.09
C PHE A 289 -9.44 -3.91 -1.86
N PRO A 290 -10.44 -4.77 -1.60
CA PRO A 290 -11.73 -4.71 -2.30
C PRO A 290 -12.49 -3.42 -1.99
N ILE A 291 -12.40 -2.88 -0.77
CA ILE A 291 -12.99 -1.58 -0.42
C ILE A 291 -12.36 -0.46 -1.27
N SER A 292 -11.04 -0.45 -1.43
CA SER A 292 -10.32 0.54 -2.25
C SER A 292 -10.71 0.44 -3.74
N ILE A 293 -10.76 -0.77 -4.29
CA ILE A 293 -11.19 -1.00 -5.67
C ILE A 293 -12.63 -0.47 -5.84
N TYR A 294 -13.55 -0.92 -4.98
CA TYR A 294 -14.95 -0.52 -5.07
C TYR A 294 -15.12 0.99 -4.88
N PHE A 295 -14.35 1.64 -3.99
CA PHE A 295 -14.39 3.09 -3.80
C PHE A 295 -14.12 3.87 -5.09
N TRP A 296 -13.12 3.47 -5.88
CA TRP A 296 -12.77 4.19 -7.11
C TRP A 296 -13.70 3.88 -8.29
N PHE A 297 -14.22 2.65 -8.37
CA PHE A 297 -15.05 2.21 -9.50
C PHE A 297 -16.56 2.32 -9.27
N SER A 298 -16.99 2.45 -8.02
CA SER A 298 -18.41 2.60 -7.72
C SER A 298 -18.93 3.96 -8.19
N LYS A 299 -20.07 3.97 -8.87
CA LYS A 299 -20.83 5.19 -9.17
C LYS A 299 -21.68 5.65 -7.97
N GLU A 300 -21.74 4.84 -6.91
CA GLU A 300 -22.53 5.10 -5.71
C GLU A 300 -21.89 6.20 -4.84
N GLU A 301 -22.46 7.41 -4.88
CA GLU A 301 -21.95 8.53 -4.09
C GLU A 301 -22.02 8.30 -2.58
N TRP A 302 -23.09 7.65 -2.10
CA TRP A 302 -23.27 7.39 -0.67
C TRP A 302 -22.12 6.54 -0.12
N PHE A 303 -21.69 5.52 -0.86
CA PHE A 303 -20.59 4.65 -0.45
C PHE A 303 -19.28 5.43 -0.32
N LYS A 304 -18.96 6.24 -1.34
CA LYS A 304 -17.77 7.11 -1.36
C LYS A 304 -17.78 8.08 -0.17
N ARG A 305 -18.91 8.75 0.08
CA ARG A 305 -19.08 9.67 1.22
C ARG A 305 -18.91 8.96 2.55
N THR A 306 -19.52 7.79 2.74
CA THR A 306 -19.42 7.00 3.98
C THR A 306 -17.98 6.57 4.26
N VAL A 307 -17.30 5.97 3.28
CA VAL A 307 -15.91 5.52 3.45
C VAL A 307 -15.00 6.68 3.81
N LEU A 308 -15.16 7.82 3.13
CA LEU A 308 -14.34 8.99 3.38
C LEU A 308 -14.58 9.62 4.76
N THR A 309 -15.85 9.75 5.18
CA THR A 309 -16.19 10.23 6.53
C THR A 309 -15.64 9.32 7.62
N VAL A 310 -15.74 7.99 7.44
CA VAL A 310 -15.14 7.02 8.38
C VAL A 310 -13.62 7.19 8.44
N ALA A 311 -12.94 7.35 7.30
CA ALA A 311 -11.50 7.56 7.27
C ALA A 311 -11.07 8.85 7.99
N ILE A 312 -11.76 9.97 7.76
CA ILE A 312 -11.46 11.26 8.39
C ILE A 312 -11.72 11.22 9.90
N THR A 313 -12.82 10.61 10.34
CA THR A 313 -13.13 10.49 11.77
C THR A 313 -12.10 9.63 12.50
N LEU A 314 -11.69 8.49 11.93
CA LEU A 314 -10.58 7.69 12.43
C LEU A 314 -9.29 8.52 12.50
N ALA A 315 -8.95 9.26 11.45
CA ALA A 315 -7.76 10.10 11.43
C ALA A 315 -7.75 11.16 12.55
N ALA A 316 -8.88 11.85 12.76
CA ALA A 316 -9.03 12.87 13.80
C ALA A 316 -8.89 12.26 15.22
N ILE A 317 -9.49 11.10 15.46
CA ILE A 317 -9.34 10.36 16.73
C ILE A 317 -7.85 10.03 16.95
N CYS A 318 -7.12 9.66 15.91
CA CYS A 318 -5.72 9.26 16.04
C CYS A 318 -4.80 10.46 16.32
N VAL A 319 -5.02 11.57 15.64
CA VAL A 319 -4.26 12.82 15.87
C VAL A 319 -4.46 13.34 17.30
N THR A 320 -5.62 13.11 17.92
CA THR A 320 -5.90 13.54 19.30
C THR A 320 -5.38 12.55 20.35
N LEU A 321 -5.50 11.24 20.12
CA LEU A 321 -5.02 10.21 21.06
C LEU A 321 -3.49 10.19 21.19
N ILE A 322 -2.74 10.51 20.13
CA ILE A 322 -1.27 10.52 20.15
C ILE A 322 -0.73 11.48 21.23
N PRO A 323 -1.00 12.80 21.21
CA PRO A 323 -0.52 13.72 22.24
C PRO A 323 -0.97 13.35 23.65
N ILE A 324 -2.23 12.92 23.81
CA ILE A 324 -2.81 12.56 25.11
C ILE A 324 -2.07 11.35 25.70
N SER A 325 -1.83 10.33 24.89
CA SER A 325 -1.11 9.13 25.32
C SER A 325 0.28 9.49 25.84
N TYR A 326 1.03 10.30 25.08
CA TYR A 326 2.38 10.73 25.44
C TYR A 326 2.41 11.64 26.68
N TYR A 327 1.43 12.52 26.83
CA TYR A 327 1.26 13.31 28.05
C TYR A 327 1.07 12.42 29.29
N LYS A 328 0.26 11.35 29.18
CA LYS A 328 0.05 10.38 30.27
C LYS A 328 1.30 9.54 30.56
N ILE A 329 2.04 9.04 29.55
CA ILE A 329 3.36 8.37 29.75
C ILE A 329 4.24 9.24 30.62
N PHE A 330 4.28 10.51 30.24
CA PHE A 330 5.19 11.46 30.82
C PHE A 330 4.83 11.77 32.28
N MET A 331 3.54 11.93 32.58
CA MET A 331 3.05 12.07 33.96
C MET A 331 3.44 10.86 34.82
N ILE A 332 3.29 9.65 34.29
CA ILE A 332 3.64 8.40 34.97
C ILE A 332 5.16 8.33 35.22
N LEU A 333 5.98 8.63 34.21
CA LEU A 333 7.44 8.67 34.35
C LEU A 333 7.89 9.72 35.39
N ARG A 334 7.27 10.91 35.39
CA ARG A 334 7.55 11.94 36.41
C ARG A 334 7.17 11.46 37.81
N ARG A 335 6.03 10.78 37.96
CA ARG A 335 5.59 10.23 39.24
C ARG A 335 6.55 9.15 39.76
N HIS A 336 6.92 8.18 38.92
CA HIS A 336 7.90 7.15 39.29
C HIS A 336 9.26 7.76 39.66
N LYS A 337 9.73 8.74 38.89
CA LYS A 337 10.99 9.42 39.20
C LYS A 337 10.92 10.22 40.50
N ARG A 338 9.78 10.86 40.80
CA ARG A 338 9.54 11.56 42.07
C ARG A 338 9.45 10.58 43.24
N GLN A 339 8.86 9.40 43.06
CA GLN A 339 8.79 8.35 44.08
C GLN A 339 10.17 7.75 44.38
N ILE A 340 10.97 7.45 43.35
CA ILE A 340 12.35 6.96 43.52
C ILE A 340 13.23 8.04 44.16
N ARG A 341 13.08 9.31 43.75
CA ARG A 341 13.78 10.43 44.40
C ARG A 341 13.35 10.59 45.86
N ASN A 342 12.07 10.45 46.18
CA ASN A 342 11.60 10.51 47.56
C ASN A 342 12.09 9.31 48.39
N GLN A 343 12.24 8.12 47.81
CA GLN A 343 12.89 6.97 48.45
C GLN A 343 14.40 7.20 48.66
N ASN A 344 15.09 7.84 47.72
CA ASN A 344 16.51 8.21 47.86
C ASN A 344 16.75 9.49 48.69
N ASN A 345 15.75 10.34 48.88
CA ASN A 345 15.82 11.57 49.69
C ASN A 345 15.84 11.29 51.19
N VAL A 346 15.68 10.04 51.64
CA VAL A 346 16.04 9.65 53.01
C VAL A 346 17.58 9.68 53.20
N VAL A 347 18.37 9.72 52.12
CA VAL A 347 19.84 9.66 52.19
C VAL A 347 20.56 10.91 51.61
N THR A 348 19.97 11.75 50.75
CA THR A 348 20.67 13.00 50.35
C THR A 348 19.74 14.10 49.83
N CYS A 349 19.63 15.18 50.61
CA CYS A 349 18.95 16.43 50.22
C CYS A 349 19.88 17.31 49.38
N THR A 350 19.71 17.33 48.05
CA THR A 350 19.87 18.50 47.15
C THR A 350 19.84 18.04 45.71
N GLN A 351 18.76 18.35 44.99
CA GLN A 351 18.77 18.86 43.60
C GLN A 351 17.34 18.82 43.04
N GLY A 352 16.87 20.00 42.59
CA GLY A 352 15.75 20.13 41.67
C GLY A 352 16.01 19.32 40.38
N PHE A 353 14.99 19.21 39.51
CA PHE A 353 15.10 18.51 38.22
C PHE A 353 16.46 18.80 37.53
N SER A 354 17.24 17.77 37.18
CA SER A 354 18.48 18.00 36.44
C SER A 354 18.17 18.45 35.01
N ASP A 355 18.93 19.41 34.47
CA ASP A 355 18.80 19.87 33.07
C ASP A 355 18.93 18.74 32.04
N THR A 356 19.61 17.66 32.41
CA THR A 356 19.74 16.43 31.62
C THR A 356 18.43 15.66 31.46
N ASP A 357 17.47 15.79 32.38
CA ASP A 357 16.14 15.18 32.26
C ASP A 357 15.16 16.05 31.45
N ILE A 358 15.23 17.37 31.62
CA ILE A 358 14.43 18.34 30.85
C ILE A 358 14.84 18.34 29.37
N SER A 359 16.13 18.18 29.09
CA SER A 359 16.63 18.05 27.70
C SER A 359 16.21 16.71 27.05
N LYS A 360 16.19 15.61 27.81
CA LYS A 360 15.61 14.32 27.33
C LYS A 360 14.10 14.43 27.08
N TYR A 361 13.39 15.20 27.91
CA TYR A 361 11.96 15.53 27.74
C TYR A 361 11.70 16.26 26.42
N ARG A 362 12.43 17.37 26.19
CA ARG A 362 12.30 18.17 24.97
C ARG A 362 12.56 17.33 23.72
N LYS A 363 13.57 16.46 23.73
CA LYS A 363 13.93 15.61 22.58
C LYS A 363 12.86 14.57 22.22
N SER A 364 12.21 13.92 23.20
CA SER A 364 11.15 12.95 22.90
C SER A 364 9.87 13.62 22.38
N VAL A 365 9.43 14.74 23.00
CA VAL A 365 8.23 15.48 22.56
C VAL A 365 8.41 16.04 21.16
N ILE A 366 9.56 16.65 20.88
CA ILE A 366 9.90 17.16 19.54
C ILE A 366 9.87 16.03 18.50
N ALA A 367 10.43 14.86 18.81
CA ALA A 367 10.39 13.72 17.90
C ALA A 367 8.96 13.26 17.58
N ILE A 368 8.05 13.26 18.56
CA ILE A 368 6.64 12.89 18.35
C ILE A 368 5.91 13.93 17.50
N LEU A 369 6.14 15.22 17.76
CA LEU A 369 5.57 16.31 16.95
C LEU A 369 6.06 16.25 15.50
N TYR A 370 7.32 15.88 15.27
CA TYR A 370 7.82 15.66 13.91
C TYR A 370 7.12 14.50 13.21
N VAL A 371 6.89 13.37 13.90
CA VAL A 371 6.17 12.23 13.32
C VAL A 371 4.71 12.59 13.02
N LEU A 372 4.03 13.25 13.95
CA LEU A 372 2.66 13.73 13.76
C LEU A 372 2.58 14.74 12.61
N GLY A 373 3.53 15.68 12.55
CA GLY A 373 3.63 16.69 11.50
C GLY A 373 3.88 16.08 10.12
N ALA A 374 4.76 15.08 10.02
CA ALA A 374 5.03 14.37 8.77
C ALA A 374 3.78 13.65 8.25
N VAL A 375 3.07 12.93 9.13
CA VAL A 375 1.81 12.25 8.78
C VAL A 375 0.73 13.25 8.37
N ALA A 376 0.57 14.34 9.13
CA ALA A 376 -0.38 15.39 8.81
C ALA A 376 -0.10 16.00 7.43
N LEU A 377 1.15 16.37 7.18
CA LEU A 377 1.58 16.96 5.91
C LEU A 377 1.40 16.00 4.73
N SER A 378 1.62 14.70 4.93
CA SER A 378 1.51 13.70 3.87
C SER A 378 0.08 13.32 3.51
N TYR A 379 -0.80 13.14 4.50
CA TYR A 379 -2.14 12.58 4.25
C TYR A 379 -3.27 13.62 4.23
N ILE A 380 -3.19 14.69 5.01
CA ILE A 380 -4.28 15.69 5.10
C ILE A 380 -4.54 16.38 3.76
N PRO A 381 -3.54 16.86 2.99
CA PRO A 381 -3.81 17.57 1.74
C PRO A 381 -4.65 16.75 0.75
N PHE A 382 -4.34 15.46 0.61
CA PHE A 382 -5.07 14.58 -0.30
C PHE A 382 -6.46 14.23 0.25
N GLY A 383 -6.57 14.02 1.56
CA GLY A 383 -7.86 13.83 2.24
C GLY A 383 -8.80 15.03 2.07
N VAL A 384 -8.28 16.25 2.19
CA VAL A 384 -9.05 17.48 1.98
C VAL A 384 -9.46 17.62 0.51
N CYS A 385 -8.55 17.38 -0.45
CA CYS A 385 -8.88 17.46 -1.87
C CYS A 385 -10.01 16.48 -2.23
N THR A 386 -9.87 15.21 -1.83
CA THR A 386 -10.87 14.17 -2.10
C THR A 386 -12.20 14.45 -1.39
N TRP A 387 -12.16 15.00 -0.17
CA TRP A 387 -13.38 15.39 0.55
C TRP A 387 -14.11 16.55 -0.10
N MET A 388 -13.40 17.58 -0.54
CA MET A 388 -13.99 18.70 -1.26
C MET A 388 -14.59 18.25 -2.60
N GLN A 389 -13.91 17.37 -3.34
CA GLN A 389 -14.40 16.82 -4.59
C GLN A 389 -15.65 15.94 -4.40
N ILE A 390 -15.67 15.05 -3.40
CA ILE A 390 -16.77 14.09 -3.22
C ILE A 390 -17.96 14.72 -2.48
N VAL A 391 -17.71 15.53 -1.45
CA VAL A 391 -18.78 16.06 -0.59
C VAL A 391 -19.42 17.30 -1.19
N PHE A 392 -18.59 18.25 -1.64
CA PHE A 392 -19.05 19.53 -2.18
C PHE A 392 -19.06 19.59 -3.70
N GLN A 393 -18.70 18.50 -4.40
CA GLN A 393 -18.59 18.48 -5.87
C GLN A 393 -17.68 19.61 -6.39
N ALA A 394 -16.67 19.98 -5.59
CA ALA A 394 -15.78 21.07 -5.91
C ALA A 394 -14.85 20.68 -7.06
N LYS A 395 -14.76 21.54 -8.08
CA LYS A 395 -13.79 21.39 -9.18
C LYS A 395 -12.39 21.78 -8.70
N ILE A 396 -11.64 20.80 -8.19
CA ILE A 396 -10.24 20.98 -7.79
C ILE A 396 -9.32 20.68 -8.97
N ASN A 397 -8.37 21.58 -9.22
CA ASN A 397 -7.35 21.40 -10.23
C ASN A 397 -6.57 20.10 -10.00
N GLN A 398 -6.49 19.26 -11.04
CA GLN A 398 -5.79 17.98 -11.01
C GLN A 398 -4.33 18.09 -10.57
N LEU A 399 -3.68 19.23 -10.80
CA LEU A 399 -2.32 19.50 -10.34
C LEU A 399 -2.24 19.47 -8.81
N VAL A 400 -3.19 20.12 -8.13
CA VAL A 400 -3.27 20.19 -6.66
C VAL A 400 -3.48 18.78 -6.09
N THR A 401 -4.40 18.00 -6.66
CA THR A 401 -4.64 16.61 -6.26
C THR A 401 -3.41 15.73 -6.52
N SER A 402 -2.69 15.96 -7.61
CA SER A 402 -1.46 15.23 -7.95
C SER A 402 -0.30 15.57 -6.99
N SER A 403 -0.14 16.85 -6.64
CA SER A 403 0.84 17.29 -5.65
C SER A 403 0.52 16.74 -4.26
N ALA A 404 -0.76 16.70 -3.87
CA ALA A 404 -1.19 16.06 -2.64
C ALA A 404 -0.90 14.54 -2.65
N GLY A 405 -1.11 13.87 -3.78
CA GLY A 405 -0.75 12.46 -3.96
C GLY A 405 0.77 12.21 -3.85
N LEU A 406 1.59 13.13 -4.36
CA LEU A 406 3.05 13.05 -4.22
C LEU A 406 3.49 13.06 -2.75
N LEU A 407 2.86 13.89 -1.91
CA LEU A 407 3.17 13.95 -0.47
C LEU A 407 2.87 12.63 0.26
N ILE A 408 1.82 11.91 -0.16
CA ILE A 408 1.55 10.55 0.34
C ILE A 408 2.68 9.60 -0.07
N LEU A 409 3.09 9.62 -1.35
CA LEU A 409 4.13 8.72 -1.86
C LEU A 409 5.47 8.97 -1.18
N LEU A 410 5.84 10.24 -0.95
CA LEU A 410 7.06 10.61 -0.23
C LEU A 410 7.08 10.15 1.22
N ASN A 411 5.92 9.99 1.86
CA ASN A 411 5.85 9.45 3.22
C ASN A 411 6.52 8.08 3.33
N SER A 412 6.40 7.25 2.29
CA SER A 412 6.98 5.91 2.22
C SER A 412 8.52 5.94 2.31
N SER A 413 9.16 7.02 1.83
CA SER A 413 10.61 7.22 1.91
C SER A 413 11.04 7.84 3.25
N ILE A 414 10.18 8.64 3.88
CA ILE A 414 10.46 9.32 5.16
C ILE A 414 10.36 8.35 6.34
N ASN A 415 9.40 7.41 6.29
CA ASN A 415 9.11 6.46 7.35
C ASN A 415 10.35 5.68 7.86
N PRO A 416 11.18 5.06 7.00
CA PRO A 416 12.43 4.40 7.42
C PRO A 416 13.44 5.30 8.12
N LEU A 417 13.52 6.59 7.74
CA LEU A 417 14.43 7.55 8.37
C LEU A 417 14.00 7.80 9.82
N VAL A 418 12.68 7.91 10.05
CA VAL A 418 12.11 8.03 11.39
C VAL A 418 12.42 6.78 12.22
N TYR A 419 12.31 5.58 11.66
CA TYR A 419 12.62 4.34 12.39
C TYR A 419 14.10 4.25 12.73
N CYS A 420 15.00 4.51 11.79
CA CYS A 420 16.43 4.52 12.03
C CYS A 420 16.84 5.61 13.03
N TRP A 421 16.13 6.73 13.07
CA TRP A 421 16.38 7.76 14.09
C TRP A 421 15.91 7.30 15.48
N ARG A 422 14.70 6.72 15.57
CA ARG A 422 14.02 6.45 16.84
C ARG A 422 14.35 5.08 17.45
N MET A 423 14.47 4.05 16.63
CA MET A 423 14.69 2.66 17.05
C MET A 423 16.16 2.28 16.91
N THR A 424 16.85 2.26 18.05
CA THR A 424 18.29 1.97 18.11
C THR A 424 18.64 0.58 17.57
N GLU A 425 17.79 -0.42 17.79
CA GLU A 425 18.01 -1.78 17.31
C GLU A 425 17.99 -1.87 15.77
N ILE A 426 17.01 -1.22 15.13
CA ILE A 426 16.94 -1.13 13.66
C ILE A 426 18.14 -0.35 13.14
N ARG A 427 18.45 0.82 13.72
CA ARG A 427 19.62 1.61 13.33
C ARG A 427 20.92 0.81 13.36
N ARG A 428 21.17 0.11 14.47
CA ARG A 428 22.37 -0.72 14.64
C ARG A 428 22.42 -1.81 13.58
N PHE A 429 21.30 -2.47 13.30
CA PHE A 429 21.21 -3.49 12.26
C PHE A 429 21.54 -2.93 10.88
N VAL A 430 20.90 -1.83 10.49
CA VAL A 430 21.11 -1.20 9.17
C VAL A 430 22.56 -0.76 9.00
N VAL A 431 23.12 -0.06 9.99
CA VAL A 431 24.53 0.39 9.95
C VAL A 431 25.49 -0.80 9.85
N MET A 432 25.24 -1.88 10.61
CA MET A 432 26.07 -3.09 10.58
C MET A 432 26.05 -3.76 9.20
N LYS A 433 24.86 -3.96 8.61
CA LYS A 433 24.75 -4.58 7.28
C LYS A 433 25.32 -3.68 6.18
N LEU A 434 25.09 -2.37 6.23
CA LEU A 434 25.66 -1.43 5.27
C LEU A 434 27.20 -1.42 5.33
N ARG A 435 27.81 -1.43 6.53
CA ARG A 435 29.27 -1.52 6.69
C ARG A 435 29.85 -2.82 6.13
N SER A 436 29.14 -3.92 6.31
CA SER A 436 29.52 -5.22 5.76
C SER A 436 29.45 -5.23 4.22
N ILE A 437 28.37 -4.69 3.63
CA ILE A 437 28.19 -4.60 2.17
C ILE A 437 29.22 -3.66 1.53
N LEU A 438 29.52 -2.53 2.17
CA LEU A 438 30.53 -1.56 1.71
C LEU A 438 31.98 -2.01 1.98
N GLY A 439 32.19 -3.20 2.53
CA GLY A 439 33.53 -3.76 2.77
C GLY A 439 34.34 -3.05 3.86
N VAL A 440 33.73 -2.14 4.64
CA VAL A 440 34.42 -1.35 5.68
C VAL A 440 34.97 -2.24 6.79
N ASP A 441 34.28 -3.35 7.09
CA ASP A 441 34.71 -4.30 8.12
C ASP A 441 35.86 -5.22 7.64
N ARG A 442 36.03 -5.44 6.33
CA ARG A 442 37.20 -6.15 5.78
C ARG A 442 38.49 -5.34 5.98
N GLY A 443 38.42 -4.02 5.88
CA GLY A 443 39.57 -3.13 6.09
C GLY A 443 40.11 -3.10 7.53
N ARG A 444 39.25 -3.36 8.54
CA ARG A 444 39.68 -3.44 9.95
C ARG A 444 40.36 -4.77 10.30
N GLN A 445 39.90 -5.90 9.75
CA GLN A 445 40.57 -7.19 9.93
C GLN A 445 41.94 -7.21 9.26
N VAL A 446 42.10 -6.66 8.06
CA VAL A 446 43.41 -6.59 7.38
C VAL A 446 44.38 -5.66 8.11
N ARG A 447 43.91 -4.52 8.65
CA ARG A 447 44.75 -3.62 9.46
C ARG A 447 45.13 -4.20 10.84
N SER A 448 44.25 -4.98 11.49
CA SER A 448 44.63 -5.62 12.76
C SER A 448 45.61 -6.77 12.56
N VAL A 449 45.52 -7.51 11.46
CA VAL A 449 46.50 -8.56 11.11
C VAL A 449 47.85 -7.92 10.73
N GLY A 450 47.86 -6.83 9.97
CA GLY A 450 49.10 -6.12 9.60
C GLY A 450 49.81 -5.36 10.74
N MET A 451 49.11 -5.08 11.86
CA MET A 451 49.70 -4.49 13.07
C MET A 451 50.24 -5.53 14.06
N ILE A 452 49.85 -6.81 13.92
CA ILE A 452 50.37 -7.91 14.74
C ILE A 452 51.64 -8.52 14.11
N THR A 453 51.90 -8.25 12.83
CA THR A 453 53.06 -8.75 12.07
C THR A 453 54.15 -7.71 11.83
N ARG A 454 54.32 -6.71 12.71
CA ARG A 454 55.46 -5.79 12.66
C ARG A 454 56.11 -5.59 14.01
#